data_AF-A0A7C7TBU7-F1
#
_entry.id   AF-A0A7C7TBU7-F1
#
_cell.length_a   1.000
_cell.length_b   1.000
_cell.length_c   1.000
_cell.angle_alpha   90.00
_cell.angle_beta   90.00
_cell.angle_gamma   90.00
#
_symmetry.space_group_name_H-M   'P 1'
#
loop_
_entity.id
_entity.type
_entity.pdbx_description
1 polymer ?
#
loop_
_entity_poly.entity_id
_entity_poly.type
_entity_poly.pdbx_seq_one_letter_code
_entity_poly.pdbx_strand_id
1 'polypeptide(L)'
;MSKKGLEENSDSNIVKRGKLSWAVFLFTLFVVLISMIAFVFPALLISEMGSVNEIEKIGLEGLYKINPYELGYWAVPLFVSNIIVFTVFALYYCNKLPDSIRHALESLFSFEISKKTASVIFLIILAGYVAFSSMELTEDETWPDWNGVKERLEGDKGEPCDIMMTYEHCYGWPRANPTISSGFEPHARYFLLKLSVELFDNYKIFPFFASIGLLLVTYLFATLITG
;
A
#
# COMPACT_ATOMS: atom_id res chain seq x y z
N MET A 1 -4.35 16.92 72.46
CA MET A 1 -5.02 17.87 71.54
C MET A 1 -4.14 17.93 70.28
N SER A 2 -4.35 17.04 69.30
CA SER A 2 -4.99 17.35 67.99
C SER A 2 -4.12 18.33 67.17
N LYS A 3 -3.55 18.05 65.99
CA LYS A 3 -4.04 17.29 64.82
C LYS A 3 -2.88 17.18 63.79
N LYS A 4 -2.83 16.06 63.04
CA LYS A 4 -2.63 15.91 61.57
C LYS A 4 -1.53 16.76 60.90
N GLY A 5 -0.64 16.24 60.06
CA GLY A 5 -0.65 15.02 59.25
C GLY A 5 0.19 15.37 58.01
N LEU A 6 1.26 14.62 57.77
CA LEU A 6 2.14 14.80 56.61
C LEU A 6 2.63 13.44 56.12
N GLU A 7 1.66 12.56 55.87
CA GLU A 7 1.80 11.38 55.04
C GLU A 7 0.57 11.34 54.12
N GLU A 8 0.75 10.76 52.93
CA GLU A 8 -0.17 10.71 51.78
C GLU A 8 -0.22 11.95 50.86
N ASN A 9 0.66 11.93 49.86
CA ASN A 9 0.18 12.04 48.47
C ASN A 9 1.22 11.46 47.49
N SER A 10 1.41 10.15 47.57
CA SER A 10 1.93 9.35 46.46
C SER A 10 0.76 8.65 45.77
N ASP A 11 -0.32 9.38 45.48
CA ASP A 11 -1.35 8.90 44.57
C ASP A 11 -0.91 9.24 43.15
N SER A 12 -0.15 8.30 42.59
CA SER A 12 0.07 8.15 41.17
C SER A 12 -1.25 8.27 40.42
N ASN A 13 -1.49 9.44 39.85
CA ASN A 13 -2.50 9.63 38.80
C ASN A 13 -2.03 8.90 37.55
N ILE A 14 -2.07 7.56 37.59
CA ILE A 14 -2.22 6.74 36.40
C ILE A 14 -3.64 7.04 35.92
N VAL A 15 -3.76 8.12 35.14
CA VAL A 15 -4.98 8.52 34.47
C VAL A 15 -5.53 7.26 33.81
N LYS A 16 -6.71 6.82 34.26
CA LYS A 16 -7.47 5.74 33.63
C LYS A 16 -7.60 6.09 32.15
N ARG A 17 -6.71 5.58 31.29
CA ARG A 17 -6.88 5.61 29.84
C ARG A 17 -8.25 4.98 29.59
N GLY A 18 -9.23 5.84 29.28
CA GLY A 18 -10.64 5.50 29.37
C GLY A 18 -10.97 4.29 28.48
N LYS A 19 -11.97 3.50 28.88
CA LYS A 19 -12.48 2.36 28.07
C LYS A 19 -12.64 2.70 26.58
N LEU A 20 -12.95 3.97 26.29
CA LEU A 20 -13.02 4.54 24.94
C LEU A 20 -11.68 4.51 24.17
N SER A 21 -10.55 4.86 24.80
CA SER A 21 -9.23 4.82 24.18
C SER A 21 -8.82 3.40 23.79
N TRP A 22 -9.14 2.41 24.63
CA TRP A 22 -8.89 1.01 24.32
C TRP A 22 -9.80 0.48 23.20
N ALA A 23 -11.07 0.90 23.19
CA ALA A 23 -11.99 0.56 22.11
C ALA A 23 -11.53 1.12 20.76
N VAL A 24 -11.11 2.39 20.70
CA VAL A 24 -10.57 3.01 19.49
C VAL A 24 -9.30 2.29 19.03
N PHE A 25 -8.39 1.97 19.95
CA PHE A 25 -7.16 1.25 19.63
C PHE A 25 -7.42 -0.16 19.06
N LEU A 26 -8.35 -0.92 19.65
CA LEU A 26 -8.69 -2.24 19.11
C LEU A 26 -9.38 -2.15 17.76
N PHE A 27 -10.25 -1.17 17.57
CA PHE A 27 -10.91 -0.96 16.29
C PHE A 27 -9.90 -0.63 15.19
N THR A 28 -8.95 0.28 15.45
CA THR A 28 -7.90 0.60 14.48
C THR A 28 -7.01 -0.62 14.21
N LEU A 29 -6.63 -1.36 15.24
CA LEU A 29 -5.85 -2.60 15.08
C LEU A 29 -6.58 -3.63 14.22
N PHE A 30 -7.89 -3.80 14.44
CA PHE A 30 -8.73 -4.71 13.65
C PHE A 30 -8.78 -4.31 12.18
N VAL A 31 -8.99 -3.02 11.88
CA VAL A 31 -9.00 -2.49 10.51
C VAL A 31 -7.65 -2.73 9.83
N VAL A 32 -6.54 -2.50 10.54
CA VAL A 32 -5.19 -2.74 10.03
C VAL A 32 -4.99 -4.23 9.71
N LEU A 33 -5.40 -5.13 10.61
CA LEU A 33 -5.27 -6.58 10.41
C LEU A 33 -6.07 -7.08 9.21
N ILE A 34 -7.30 -6.61 9.02
CA ILE A 34 -8.09 -6.94 7.83
C ILE A 34 -7.41 -6.41 6.56
N SER A 35 -6.91 -5.18 6.60
CA SER A 35 -6.22 -4.58 5.44
C SER A 35 -4.95 -5.34 5.06
N MET A 36 -4.29 -5.97 6.03
CA MET A 36 -3.10 -6.79 5.83
C MET A 36 -3.40 -8.07 5.02
N ILE A 37 -4.63 -8.61 5.10
CA ILE A 37 -5.04 -9.80 4.33
C ILE A 37 -4.91 -9.54 2.83
N ALA A 38 -5.33 -8.36 2.37
CA ALA A 38 -5.24 -7.95 0.97
C ALA A 38 -3.80 -7.87 0.46
N PHE A 39 -2.86 -7.51 1.33
CA PHE A 39 -1.45 -7.46 0.99
C PHE A 39 -0.79 -8.84 0.97
N VAL A 40 -1.16 -9.70 1.92
CA VAL A 40 -0.61 -11.06 2.05
C VAL A 40 -1.13 -11.97 0.94
N PHE A 41 -2.42 -11.86 0.63
CA PHE A 41 -3.11 -12.64 -0.40
C PHE A 41 -3.80 -11.69 -1.39
N PRO A 42 -3.04 -11.03 -2.28
CA PRO A 42 -3.63 -10.11 -3.25
C PRO A 42 -4.63 -10.81 -4.19
N ALA A 43 -4.36 -12.08 -4.51
CA ALA A 43 -5.25 -12.91 -5.32
C ALA A 43 -6.62 -13.16 -4.67
N LEU A 44 -6.71 -13.16 -3.33
CA LEU A 44 -7.97 -13.36 -2.59
C LEU A 44 -8.98 -12.24 -2.86
N LEU A 45 -8.52 -10.99 -2.93
CA LEU A 45 -9.41 -9.88 -3.26
C LEU A 45 -9.86 -9.96 -4.71
N ILE A 46 -8.95 -10.34 -5.62
CA ILE A 46 -9.25 -10.44 -7.05
C ILE A 46 -10.24 -11.58 -7.32
N SER A 47 -10.14 -12.70 -6.61
CA SER A 47 -11.10 -13.81 -6.76
C SER A 47 -12.49 -13.49 -6.22
N GLU A 48 -12.57 -12.68 -5.16
CA GLU A 48 -13.86 -12.35 -4.52
C GLU A 48 -14.55 -11.14 -5.17
N MET A 49 -13.77 -10.15 -5.63
CA MET A 49 -14.28 -8.93 -6.26
C MET A 49 -14.33 -9.01 -7.79
N GLY A 50 -13.50 -9.86 -8.40
CA GLY A 50 -13.48 -10.08 -9.84
C GLY A 50 -14.66 -10.95 -10.26
N SER A 51 -15.26 -10.65 -11.41
CA SER A 51 -16.38 -11.41 -12.01
C SER A 51 -16.04 -12.85 -12.42
N VAL A 52 -14.93 -13.42 -11.93
CA VAL A 52 -14.46 -14.78 -12.23
C VAL A 52 -15.54 -15.81 -11.87
N ASN A 53 -16.25 -15.62 -10.76
CA ASN A 53 -17.35 -16.50 -10.33
C ASN A 53 -18.57 -16.46 -11.26
N GLU A 54 -18.78 -15.34 -11.97
CA GLU A 54 -19.85 -15.21 -12.97
C GLU A 54 -19.37 -15.76 -14.34
N ILE A 55 -18.09 -15.61 -14.69
CA ILE A 55 -17.49 -16.15 -15.92
C ILE A 55 -17.48 -17.69 -15.92
N GLU A 56 -17.21 -18.31 -14.77
CA GLU A 56 -17.25 -19.77 -14.61
C GLU A 56 -18.68 -20.33 -14.77
N LYS A 57 -19.70 -19.56 -14.37
CA LYS A 57 -21.12 -19.92 -14.50
C LYS A 57 -21.66 -19.95 -15.93
N ILE A 58 -20.93 -19.38 -16.90
CA ILE A 58 -21.38 -19.25 -18.31
C ILE A 58 -20.75 -20.35 -19.20
N GLY A 59 -20.08 -21.36 -18.62
CA GLY A 59 -19.63 -22.55 -19.33
C GLY A 59 -18.20 -22.51 -19.88
N LEU A 60 -17.36 -21.58 -19.40
CA LEU A 60 -15.92 -21.54 -19.64
C LEU A 60 -15.15 -22.13 -18.44
N GLU A 61 -15.55 -23.32 -18.00
CA GLU A 61 -14.87 -24.04 -16.91
C GLU A 61 -13.40 -24.30 -17.27
N GLY A 62 -12.46 -23.75 -16.49
CA GLY A 62 -11.07 -24.20 -16.47
C GLY A 62 -9.99 -23.30 -17.10
N LEU A 63 -10.31 -22.12 -17.63
CA LEU A 63 -9.30 -21.26 -18.29
C LEU A 63 -8.50 -20.34 -17.35
N TYR A 64 -9.04 -19.98 -16.17
CA TYR A 64 -8.36 -19.12 -15.19
C TYR A 64 -8.63 -19.58 -13.76
N LYS A 65 -7.91 -20.62 -13.31
CA LYS A 65 -7.92 -21.03 -11.90
C LYS A 65 -6.95 -20.15 -11.12
N ILE A 66 -7.43 -18.98 -10.68
CA ILE A 66 -6.67 -18.12 -9.75
C ILE A 66 -6.66 -18.82 -8.40
N ASN A 67 -5.48 -19.09 -7.85
CA ASN A 67 -5.38 -19.59 -6.48
C ASN A 67 -5.55 -18.40 -5.52
N PRO A 68 -6.67 -18.27 -4.79
CA PRO A 68 -6.90 -17.13 -3.90
C PRO A 68 -5.89 -17.05 -2.76
N TYR A 69 -5.24 -18.18 -2.41
CA TYR A 69 -4.23 -18.27 -1.36
C TYR A 69 -2.80 -18.13 -1.90
N GLU A 70 -2.64 -17.57 -3.10
CA GLU A 70 -1.33 -17.21 -3.61
C GLU A 70 -0.71 -16.09 -2.77
N LEU A 71 0.48 -16.39 -2.26
CA LEU A 71 1.17 -15.54 -1.29
C LEU A 71 1.89 -14.42 -2.06
N GLY A 72 1.60 -13.17 -1.71
CA GLY A 72 2.22 -12.03 -2.35
C GLY A 72 3.74 -12.06 -2.16
N TYR A 73 4.50 -11.67 -3.20
CA TYR A 73 5.96 -11.68 -3.18
C TYR A 73 6.57 -10.94 -1.96
N TRP A 74 5.94 -9.86 -1.53
CA TRP A 74 6.38 -9.04 -0.39
C TRP A 74 5.85 -9.48 0.98
N ALA A 75 4.98 -10.50 1.05
CA ALA A 75 4.38 -10.92 2.30
C ALA A 75 5.41 -11.52 3.27
N VAL A 76 6.37 -12.31 2.78
CA VAL A 76 7.44 -12.89 3.63
C VAL A 76 8.31 -11.80 4.26
N PRO A 77 8.91 -10.84 3.50
CA PRO A 77 9.62 -9.70 4.09
C PRO A 77 8.78 -8.91 5.08
N LEU A 78 7.48 -8.74 4.80
CA LEU A 78 6.58 -8.02 5.68
C LEU A 78 6.41 -8.74 7.03
N PHE A 79 6.16 -10.05 7.04
CA PHE A 79 6.05 -10.79 8.31
C PHE A 79 7.37 -10.80 9.08
N VAL A 80 8.49 -11.03 8.41
CA VAL A 80 9.82 -11.05 9.05
C VAL A 80 10.11 -9.71 9.71
N SER A 81 9.91 -8.59 9.00
CA SER A 81 10.16 -7.25 9.56
C SER A 81 9.26 -6.95 10.75
N ASN A 82 7.96 -7.27 10.67
CA ASN A 82 7.02 -7.07 11.77
C ASN A 82 7.36 -7.93 13.00
N ILE A 83 7.72 -9.21 12.81
CA ILE A 83 8.14 -10.09 13.90
C ILE A 83 9.37 -9.51 14.60
N ILE A 84 10.36 -8.99 13.85
CA ILE A 84 11.54 -8.34 14.42
C ILE A 84 11.12 -7.14 15.27
N VAL A 85 10.29 -6.24 14.73
CA VAL A 85 9.82 -5.04 15.44
C VAL A 85 9.06 -5.41 16.72
N PHE A 86 8.12 -6.36 16.66
CA PHE A 86 7.36 -6.80 17.83
C PHE A 86 8.25 -7.50 18.86
N THR A 87 9.24 -8.27 18.43
CA THR A 87 10.20 -8.93 19.33
C THR A 87 11.05 -7.90 20.06
N VAL A 88 11.60 -6.91 19.35
CA VAL A 88 12.36 -5.81 19.94
C VAL A 88 11.50 -5.02 20.93
N PHE A 89 10.25 -4.71 20.57
CA PHE A 89 9.31 -4.01 21.45
C PHE A 89 8.98 -4.81 22.72
N ALA A 90 8.72 -6.11 22.59
CA ALA A 90 8.45 -6.99 23.73
C ALA A 90 9.67 -7.09 24.67
N LEU A 91 10.87 -7.26 24.11
CA LEU A 91 12.11 -7.29 24.89
C LEU A 91 12.40 -5.96 25.59
N TYR A 92 12.08 -4.83 24.94
CA TYR A 92 12.17 -3.49 25.54
C TYR A 92 11.26 -3.38 26.76
N TYR A 93 9.98 -3.75 26.63
CA TYR A 93 9.02 -3.69 27.73
C TYR A 93 9.38 -4.64 28.88
N CYS A 94 9.93 -5.81 28.55
CA CYS A 94 10.42 -6.77 29.55
C CYS A 94 11.78 -6.37 30.18
N ASN A 95 12.37 -5.22 29.83
CA ASN A 95 13.71 -4.79 30.25
C ASN A 95 14.80 -5.85 30.00
N LYS A 96 14.64 -6.68 28.95
CA LYS A 96 15.58 -7.75 28.57
C LYS A 96 16.54 -7.36 27.45
N LEU A 97 16.48 -6.12 26.96
CA LEU A 97 17.40 -5.63 25.94
C LEU A 97 18.75 -5.23 26.55
N PRO A 98 19.86 -5.40 25.79
CA PRO A 98 21.16 -4.84 26.16
C PRO A 98 21.09 -3.32 26.34
N ASP A 99 21.81 -2.77 27.32
CA ASP A 99 21.79 -1.33 27.61
C ASP A 99 22.13 -0.47 26.38
N SER A 100 23.06 -0.91 25.53
CA SER A 100 23.40 -0.21 24.28
C SER A 100 22.21 -0.07 23.32
N ILE A 101 21.34 -1.08 23.22
CA ILE A 101 20.17 -1.04 22.34
C ILE A 101 19.06 -0.22 22.98
N ARG A 102 18.89 -0.34 24.30
CA ARG A 102 17.92 0.45 25.05
C ARG A 102 18.19 1.94 24.95
N HIS A 103 19.44 2.36 25.16
CA HIS A 103 19.84 3.77 25.00
C HIS A 103 19.69 4.27 23.56
N ALA A 104 19.97 3.44 22.55
CA ALA A 104 19.73 3.80 21.16
C ALA A 104 18.22 4.01 20.87
N LEU A 105 17.35 3.14 21.39
CA LEU A 105 15.90 3.28 21.25
C LEU A 105 15.36 4.51 21.99
N GLU A 106 15.80 4.73 23.23
CA GLU A 106 15.46 5.93 24.01
C GLU A 106 15.86 7.21 23.25
N SER A 107 17.07 7.23 22.68
CA SER A 107 17.54 8.35 21.85
C SER A 107 16.71 8.54 20.59
N LEU A 108 16.21 7.47 19.96
CA LEU A 108 15.33 7.58 18.80
C LEU A 108 13.94 8.12 19.18
N PHE A 109 13.39 7.68 20.32
CA PHE A 109 12.07 8.13 20.79
C PHE A 109 12.10 9.52 21.40
N SER A 110 13.22 9.96 21.96
CA SER A 110 13.40 11.30 22.52
C SER A 110 13.83 12.35 21.48
N PHE A 111 13.97 11.95 20.22
CA PHE A 111 14.46 12.85 19.17
C PHE A 111 13.34 13.79 18.70
N GLU A 112 13.22 14.94 19.37
CA GLU A 112 12.38 16.05 18.89
C GLU A 112 13.09 16.77 17.75
N ILE A 113 12.71 16.43 16.52
CA ILE A 113 13.21 17.09 15.32
C ILE A 113 12.54 18.45 15.15
N SER A 114 13.33 19.52 15.04
CA SER A 114 12.78 20.83 14.68
C SER A 114 12.11 20.79 13.30
N LYS A 115 10.99 21.48 13.12
CA LYS A 115 10.26 21.55 11.82
C LYS A 115 11.17 21.93 10.64
N LYS A 116 12.17 22.80 10.88
CA LYS A 116 13.17 23.20 9.88
C LYS A 116 14.07 22.03 9.48
N THR A 117 14.57 21.28 10.46
CA THR A 117 15.41 20.10 10.23
C THR A 117 14.64 18.97 9.54
N ALA A 118 13.40 18.72 9.95
CA ALA A 118 12.53 17.70 9.32
C ALA A 118 12.31 18.00 7.83
N SER A 119 12.05 19.26 7.49
CA SER A 119 11.87 19.68 6.09
C SER A 119 13.13 19.46 5.25
N VAL A 120 14.32 19.69 5.80
CA VAL A 120 15.60 19.45 5.11
C VAL A 120 15.83 17.96 4.90
N ILE A 121 15.61 17.14 5.93
CA ILE A 121 15.74 15.67 5.82
C ILE A 121 14.76 15.12 4.78
N PHE A 122 13.51 15.59 4.79
CA PHE A 122 12.51 15.19 3.81
C PHE A 122 12.94 15.52 2.38
N LEU A 123 13.49 16.71 2.13
CA LEU A 123 14.00 17.08 0.81
C LEU A 123 15.15 16.18 0.35
N ILE A 124 16.05 15.79 1.26
CA ILE A 124 17.14 14.86 0.96
C ILE A 124 16.59 13.48 0.57
N ILE A 125 15.63 12.96 1.35
CA ILE A 125 14.97 11.68 1.06
C ILE A 125 14.24 11.75 -0.28
N LEU A 126 13.50 12.82 -0.53
CA LEU A 126 12.75 13.02 -1.77
C LEU A 126 13.69 13.09 -2.98
N ALA A 127 14.80 13.82 -2.88
CA ALA A 127 15.79 13.90 -3.95
C ALA A 127 16.42 12.53 -4.24
N GLY A 128 16.78 11.78 -3.20
CA GLY A 128 17.30 10.41 -3.34
C GLY A 128 16.28 9.47 -3.98
N TYR A 129 15.01 9.54 -3.56
CA TYR A 129 13.93 8.75 -4.12
C TYR A 129 13.72 9.04 -5.62
N VAL A 130 13.63 10.32 -5.97
CA VAL A 130 13.48 10.77 -7.37
C VAL A 130 14.66 10.30 -8.21
N ALA A 131 15.89 10.47 -7.74
CA ALA A 131 17.08 10.04 -8.47
C ALA A 131 17.08 8.53 -8.73
N PHE A 132 16.85 7.72 -7.71
CA PHE A 132 16.86 6.26 -7.84
C PHE A 132 15.69 5.75 -8.69
N SER A 133 14.47 6.22 -8.41
CA SER A 133 13.26 5.76 -9.13
C SER A 133 13.22 6.25 -10.58
N SER A 134 13.92 7.34 -10.92
CA SER A 134 14.02 7.79 -12.32
C SER A 134 14.75 6.80 -13.22
N MET A 135 15.63 5.96 -12.67
CA MET A 135 16.33 4.92 -13.43
C MET A 135 15.35 3.86 -13.95
N GLU A 136 14.34 3.51 -13.14
CA GLU A 136 13.30 2.55 -13.51
C GLU A 136 12.42 3.04 -14.67
N LEU A 137 12.36 4.36 -14.93
CA LEU A 137 11.59 4.92 -16.03
C LEU A 137 12.13 4.50 -17.41
N THR A 138 13.43 4.22 -17.50
CA THR A 138 14.10 3.84 -18.74
C THR A 138 14.27 2.34 -18.91
N GLU A 139 13.99 1.56 -17.87
CA GLU A 139 14.06 0.10 -17.93
C GLU A 139 12.80 -0.47 -18.58
N ASP A 140 12.94 -1.50 -19.40
CA ASP A 140 11.81 -2.22 -19.98
C ASP A 140 11.20 -3.21 -18.99
N GLU A 141 9.87 -3.36 -19.00
CA GLU A 141 9.21 -4.38 -18.18
C GLU A 141 9.45 -5.78 -18.73
N THR A 142 10.03 -6.63 -17.89
CA THR A 142 10.26 -8.05 -18.18
C THR A 142 9.23 -8.96 -17.52
N TRP A 143 8.25 -8.41 -16.80
CA TRP A 143 7.28 -9.20 -16.05
C TRP A 143 6.30 -9.91 -17.00
N PRO A 144 5.98 -11.21 -16.78
CA PRO A 144 5.11 -11.96 -17.69
C PRO A 144 3.70 -11.36 -17.86
N ASP A 145 3.18 -10.70 -16.84
CA ASP A 145 1.87 -10.02 -16.85
C ASP A 145 1.86 -8.75 -17.69
N TRP A 146 3.02 -8.09 -17.87
CA TRP A 146 3.17 -6.93 -18.74
C TRP A 146 2.81 -7.25 -20.19
N ASN A 147 3.09 -8.46 -20.67
CA ASN A 147 2.80 -8.86 -22.05
C ASN A 147 1.32 -8.67 -22.42
N GLY A 148 0.40 -9.01 -21.51
CA GLY A 148 -1.04 -8.84 -21.76
C GLY A 148 -1.50 -7.39 -21.72
N VAL A 149 -0.78 -6.52 -21.01
CA VAL A 149 -1.04 -5.07 -20.99
C VAL A 149 -0.46 -4.42 -22.25
N LYS A 150 0.74 -4.82 -22.65
CA LYS A 150 1.42 -4.37 -23.86
C LYS A 150 0.62 -4.70 -25.11
N GLU A 151 0.16 -5.94 -25.25
CA GLU A 151 -0.69 -6.38 -26.36
C GLU A 151 -1.97 -5.52 -26.47
N ARG A 152 -2.58 -5.16 -25.35
CA ARG A 152 -3.74 -4.26 -25.31
C ARG A 152 -3.41 -2.83 -25.74
N LEU A 153 -2.32 -2.26 -25.22
CA LEU A 153 -1.87 -0.92 -25.58
C LEU A 153 -1.50 -0.82 -27.06
N GLU A 154 -0.83 -1.84 -27.60
CA GLU A 154 -0.48 -1.92 -29.02
C GLU A 154 -1.72 -2.12 -29.89
N GLY A 155 -2.67 -2.96 -29.46
CA GLY A 155 -3.98 -3.09 -30.11
C GLY A 155 -4.77 -1.78 -30.16
N ASP A 156 -4.67 -0.95 -29.11
CA ASP A 156 -5.27 0.39 -29.05
C ASP A 156 -4.63 1.41 -30.00
N LYS A 157 -3.34 1.24 -30.31
CA LYS A 157 -2.64 2.06 -31.33
C LYS A 157 -3.01 1.61 -32.76
N GLY A 158 -3.54 0.39 -32.92
CA GLY A 158 -3.98 -0.20 -34.18
C GLY A 158 -5.42 0.12 -34.55
N GLU A 159 -6.12 -0.82 -35.18
CA GLU A 159 -7.54 -0.67 -35.52
C GLU A 159 -8.40 -0.87 -34.26
N PRO A 160 -9.32 0.07 -33.94
CA PRO A 160 -10.16 -0.04 -32.76
C PRO A 160 -11.09 -1.25 -32.88
N CYS A 161 -11.25 -1.98 -31.78
CA CYS A 161 -12.17 -3.11 -31.76
C CYS A 161 -13.60 -2.61 -31.92
N ASP A 162 -14.33 -3.25 -32.81
CA ASP A 162 -15.76 -3.03 -32.89
C ASP A 162 -16.43 -3.70 -31.69
N ILE A 163 -17.53 -3.10 -31.24
CA ILE A 163 -18.29 -3.58 -30.07
C ILE A 163 -18.81 -5.02 -30.29
N MET A 164 -18.86 -5.49 -31.54
CA MET A 164 -19.36 -6.82 -31.90
C MET A 164 -18.26 -7.87 -32.02
N MET A 165 -16.99 -7.51 -31.76
CA MET A 165 -15.81 -8.39 -31.87
C MET A 165 -15.76 -9.11 -33.22
N THR A 166 -16.05 -8.40 -34.32
CA THR A 166 -16.09 -8.98 -35.68
C THR A 166 -14.69 -9.29 -36.21
N TYR A 167 -13.66 -8.68 -35.63
CA TYR A 167 -12.25 -8.95 -35.94
C TYR A 167 -11.64 -9.95 -34.95
N GLU A 168 -11.27 -11.12 -35.45
CA GLU A 168 -10.73 -12.26 -34.68
C GLU A 168 -9.39 -11.96 -33.96
N HIS A 169 -8.70 -10.90 -34.37
CA HIS A 169 -7.41 -10.46 -33.81
C HIS A 169 -7.43 -9.01 -33.28
N CYS A 170 -8.57 -8.55 -32.77
CA CYS A 170 -8.61 -7.24 -32.15
C CYS A 170 -8.22 -7.28 -30.68
N TYR A 171 -7.06 -6.70 -30.38
CA TYR A 171 -6.47 -6.71 -29.04
C TYR A 171 -6.71 -5.41 -28.25
N GLY A 172 -7.20 -4.35 -28.91
CA GLY A 172 -7.49 -3.04 -28.32
C GLY A 172 -8.80 -2.97 -27.52
N TRP A 173 -9.21 -1.76 -27.19
CA TRP A 173 -10.38 -1.41 -26.40
C TRP A 173 -11.52 -0.93 -27.30
N PRO A 174 -12.77 -1.39 -27.06
CA PRO A 174 -13.19 -2.34 -26.03
C PRO A 174 -12.96 -3.81 -26.45
N ARG A 175 -12.35 -4.62 -25.57
CA ARG A 175 -12.29 -6.09 -25.72
C ARG A 175 -13.50 -6.75 -25.04
N ALA A 176 -14.69 -6.20 -25.27
CA ALA A 176 -15.91 -6.66 -24.61
C ALA A 176 -16.82 -7.34 -25.65
N ASN A 177 -17.18 -8.59 -25.37
CA ASN A 177 -18.38 -9.17 -25.96
C ASN A 177 -19.58 -8.34 -25.46
N PRO A 178 -20.48 -7.84 -26.32
CA PRO A 178 -21.55 -6.92 -25.93
C PRO A 178 -22.59 -7.54 -24.98
N THR A 179 -22.54 -8.86 -24.80
CA THR A 179 -23.40 -9.58 -23.84
C THR A 179 -22.83 -9.66 -22.42
N ILE A 180 -21.57 -9.28 -22.24
CA ILE A 180 -20.88 -9.29 -20.94
C ILE A 180 -20.59 -7.84 -20.57
N SER A 181 -21.45 -7.28 -19.72
CA SER A 181 -21.07 -6.11 -18.94
C SER A 181 -19.87 -6.52 -18.10
N SER A 182 -18.68 -6.15 -18.56
CA SER A 182 -17.43 -6.33 -17.85
C SER A 182 -17.48 -5.41 -16.63
N GLY A 183 -18.14 -5.89 -15.57
CA GLY A 183 -18.35 -5.17 -14.33
C GLY A 183 -17.04 -4.58 -13.85
N PHE A 184 -16.97 -3.25 -13.81
CA PHE A 184 -15.80 -2.49 -13.41
C PHE A 184 -14.48 -3.06 -13.97
N GLU A 185 -14.33 -3.07 -15.30
CA GLU A 185 -12.99 -2.95 -15.87
C GLU A 185 -12.32 -1.73 -15.18
N PRO A 186 -11.02 -1.77 -14.83
CA PRO A 186 -10.38 -0.68 -14.12
C PRO A 186 -10.16 0.52 -15.06
N HIS A 187 -11.27 1.17 -15.45
CA HIS A 187 -11.33 2.23 -16.44
C HIS A 187 -10.37 3.35 -16.09
N ALA A 188 -10.29 3.74 -14.81
CA ALA A 188 -9.38 4.77 -14.35
C ALA A 188 -7.90 4.36 -14.50
N ARG A 189 -7.55 3.11 -14.17
CA ARG A 189 -6.15 2.64 -14.27
C ARG A 189 -5.71 2.54 -15.72
N TYR A 190 -6.54 1.96 -16.58
CA TYR A 190 -6.25 1.85 -18.01
C TYR A 190 -6.26 3.23 -18.68
N PHE A 191 -7.19 4.11 -18.32
CA PHE A 191 -7.22 5.49 -18.80
C PHE A 191 -5.94 6.25 -18.46
N LEU A 192 -5.49 6.20 -17.20
CA LEU A 192 -4.24 6.83 -16.79
C LEU A 192 -3.04 6.21 -17.51
N LEU A 193 -3.00 4.89 -17.65
CA LEU A 193 -1.95 4.18 -18.39
C LEU A 193 -1.88 4.67 -19.85
N LYS A 194 -3.01 4.67 -20.55
CA LYS A 194 -3.13 5.13 -21.94
C LYS A 194 -2.73 6.60 -22.08
N LEU A 195 -3.22 7.46 -21.19
CA LEU A 195 -2.88 8.87 -21.18
C LEU A 195 -1.38 9.10 -20.96
N SER A 196 -0.72 8.29 -20.11
CA SER A 196 0.73 8.34 -19.89
C SER A 196 1.49 7.96 -21.16
N VAL A 197 1.07 6.90 -21.84
CA VAL A 197 1.68 6.46 -23.12
C VAL A 197 1.43 7.48 -24.23
N GLU A 198 0.23 8.05 -24.35
CA GLU A 198 -0.09 9.00 -25.40
C GLU A 198 0.70 10.32 -25.27
N LEU A 199 0.86 10.81 -24.04
CA LEU A 199 1.53 12.09 -23.79
C LEU A 199 3.06 11.99 -23.73
N PHE A 200 3.59 10.86 -23.26
CA PHE A 200 5.01 10.73 -22.93
C PHE A 200 5.71 9.51 -23.57
N ASP A 201 4.97 8.70 -24.34
CA ASP A 201 5.41 7.39 -24.85
C ASP A 201 5.99 6.47 -23.77
N ASN A 202 5.53 6.65 -22.53
CA ASN A 202 6.00 5.89 -21.38
C ASN A 202 4.88 5.74 -20.35
N TYR A 203 4.56 4.49 -20.02
CA TYR A 203 3.47 4.13 -19.11
C TYR A 203 3.80 4.33 -17.63
N LYS A 204 5.08 4.54 -17.28
CA LYS A 204 5.57 4.67 -15.90
C LYS A 204 5.52 6.11 -15.37
N ILE A 205 5.34 7.11 -16.23
CA ILE A 205 5.44 8.53 -15.84
C ILE A 205 4.36 8.93 -14.82
N PHE A 206 3.09 8.61 -15.06
CA PHE A 206 2.05 8.92 -14.07
C PHE A 206 2.21 8.15 -12.75
N PRO A 207 2.49 6.84 -12.74
CA PRO A 207 2.86 6.14 -11.51
C PRO A 207 3.99 6.83 -10.73
N PHE A 208 5.03 7.30 -11.42
CA PHE A 208 6.16 8.01 -10.82
C PHE A 208 5.77 9.37 -10.21
N PHE A 209 4.97 10.18 -10.89
CA PHE A 209 4.47 11.42 -10.29
C PHE A 209 3.49 11.17 -9.15
N ALA A 210 2.67 10.12 -9.24
CA ALA A 210 1.76 9.74 -8.17
C ALA A 210 2.51 9.33 -6.90
N SER A 211 3.64 8.61 -7.02
CA SER A 211 4.45 8.22 -5.86
C SER A 211 5.15 9.43 -5.21
N ILE A 212 5.66 10.37 -6.00
CA ILE A 212 6.19 11.65 -5.50
C ILE A 212 5.09 12.44 -4.77
N GLY A 213 3.90 12.52 -5.38
CA GLY A 213 2.73 13.15 -4.78
C GLY A 213 2.35 12.51 -3.45
N LEU A 214 2.38 11.17 -3.36
CA LEU A 214 2.11 10.44 -2.12
C LEU A 214 3.09 10.84 -1.02
N LEU A 215 4.40 10.88 -1.30
CA LEU A 215 5.41 11.30 -0.32
C LEU A 215 5.18 12.73 0.18
N LEU A 216 4.84 13.66 -0.71
CA LEU A 216 4.50 15.04 -0.36
C LEU A 216 3.27 15.11 0.53
N VAL A 217 2.20 14.41 0.16
CA VAL A 217 0.95 14.35 0.93
C VAL A 217 1.21 13.75 2.31
N THR A 218 1.96 12.65 2.42
CA THR A 218 2.34 12.05 3.70
C THR A 218 3.10 13.02 4.58
N TYR A 219 4.09 13.74 4.03
CA TYR A 219 4.83 14.75 4.77
C TYR A 219 3.94 15.90 5.25
N LEU A 220 3.04 16.41 4.40
CA LEU A 220 2.09 17.45 4.77
C LEU A 220 1.14 16.99 5.88
N PHE A 221 0.55 15.80 5.75
CA PHE A 221 -0.31 15.23 6.79
C PHE A 221 0.42 15.04 8.12
N ALA A 222 1.63 14.47 8.10
CA ALA A 222 2.44 14.31 9.31
C ALA A 222 2.77 15.68 9.94
N THR A 223 3.08 16.69 9.13
CA THR A 223 3.36 18.04 9.62
C THR A 223 2.12 18.73 10.17
N LEU A 224 0.93 18.45 9.64
CA LEU A 224 -0.33 19.02 10.11
C LEU A 224 -0.80 18.40 11.44
N ILE A 225 -0.57 17.10 11.64
CA ILE A 225 -0.98 16.39 12.86
C ILE A 225 -0.01 16.67 14.02
N THR A 226 1.28 16.83 13.72
CA THR A 226 2.35 17.01 14.72
C THR A 226 2.72 18.48 14.93
N GLY A 227 2.16 19.39 14.14
CA GLY A 227 2.49 20.83 14.12
C GLY A 227 1.51 21.72 14.87
#